data_AF-A0A6A4Z2M6-F1
#
_entry.id   AF-A0A6A4Z2M6-F1
#
_cell.length_a   1.000
_cell.length_b   1.000
_cell.length_c   1.000
_cell.angle_alpha   90.00
_cell.angle_beta   90.00
_cell.angle_gamma   90.00
#
_symmetry.space_group_name_H-M   'P 1'
#
loop_
_entity.id
_entity.type
_entity.pdbx_description
1 polymer ?
#
loop_
_entity_poly.entity_id
_entity_poly.type
_entity_poly.pdbx_seq_one_letter_code
_entity_poly.pdbx_strand_id
1 'polypeptide(L)'
;MRWFQKPCEPGYYCVNGVRNPCPTGTFGSTAQLVTPFCSGMCSAGQLTSPMHESSKLPSLKVIGIAGYYCTQASTSATQIMCGDVSVFCPVGSSAPLAVDAGYYSVGATNSTRQVPYSSLGMIVGQALCNVGQFCRGGIAYDCPQGTYGDIPGLTVGQCTGWCAAGFYCPPRSVSATANRYYNNAIAQHLRGNTYVDVPMDTIPSEAKAHACNAHRADLHFDAKTNESAARNERPFG
;
A
#
# COMPACT_ATOMS: atom_id res chain seq x y z
N MET A 1 -6.03 12.40 57.69
CA MET A 1 -4.60 12.76 57.84
C MET A 1 -3.82 12.11 56.71
N ARG A 2 -2.93 12.86 56.04
CA ARG A 2 -2.01 12.34 55.00
C ARG A 2 -0.66 12.10 55.69
N TRP A 3 -0.25 10.84 55.86
CA TRP A 3 0.94 10.47 56.66
C TRP A 3 2.02 9.74 55.86
N PHE A 4 1.77 9.46 54.58
CA PHE A 4 2.75 8.88 53.65
C PHE A 4 2.37 9.21 52.20
N GLN A 5 3.37 9.36 51.32
CA GLN A 5 3.19 9.54 49.89
C GLN A 5 3.60 8.27 49.15
N LYS A 6 2.76 7.78 48.25
CA LYS A 6 3.10 6.69 47.34
C LYS A 6 3.60 7.24 46.00
N PRO A 7 4.64 6.65 45.40
CA PRO A 7 5.02 6.99 44.03
C PRO A 7 3.92 6.56 43.07
N CYS A 8 3.74 7.31 41.98
CA CYS A 8 2.91 6.83 40.86
C CYS A 8 3.52 5.55 40.28
N GLU A 9 2.70 4.53 40.10
CA GLU A 9 3.05 3.25 39.51
C GLU A 9 3.13 3.34 37.97
N PRO A 10 3.70 2.32 37.29
CA PRO A 10 3.69 2.26 35.82
C PRO A 10 2.28 2.48 35.24
N GLY A 11 2.22 3.19 34.12
CA GLY A 11 0.99 3.67 33.49
C GLY A 11 0.43 4.96 34.07
N TYR A 12 1.05 5.53 35.11
CA TYR A 12 0.58 6.74 35.79
C TYR A 12 1.71 7.73 36.08
N TYR A 13 1.37 9.02 36.13
CA TYR A 13 2.26 10.11 36.49
C TYR A 13 1.64 11.03 37.55
N CYS A 14 2.48 11.61 38.41
CA CYS A 14 2.07 12.38 39.57
C CYS A 14 2.48 13.85 39.42
N VAL A 15 1.53 14.78 39.44
CA VAL A 15 1.80 16.23 39.45
C VAL A 15 1.05 16.84 40.63
N ASN A 16 1.76 17.62 41.45
CA ASN A 16 1.20 18.27 42.65
C ASN A 16 0.45 17.30 43.60
N GLY A 17 0.94 16.07 43.73
CA GLY A 17 0.33 15.03 44.56
C GLY A 17 -0.96 14.41 43.98
N VAL A 18 -1.30 14.72 42.73
CA VAL A 18 -2.43 14.14 41.99
C VAL A 18 -1.91 13.07 41.04
N ARG A 19 -2.46 11.86 41.13
CA ARG A 19 -2.16 10.73 40.24
C ARG A 19 -3.01 10.84 38.97
N ASN A 20 -2.35 10.86 37.83
CA ASN A 20 -2.97 10.96 36.50
C ASN A 20 -2.54 9.75 35.65
N PRO A 21 -3.46 9.14 34.88
CA PRO A 21 -3.06 8.11 33.93
C PRO A 21 -2.19 8.71 32.81
N CYS A 22 -1.24 7.92 32.30
CA CYS A 22 -0.55 8.26 31.07
C CYS A 22 -1.59 8.49 29.95
N PRO A 23 -1.53 9.64 29.25
CA PRO A 23 -2.41 9.93 28.14
C PRO A 23 -2.34 8.85 27.05
N THR A 24 -3.40 8.72 26.27
CA THR A 24 -3.39 7.88 25.08
C THR A 24 -2.25 8.30 24.13
N GLY A 25 -1.67 7.34 23.41
CA GLY A 25 -0.48 7.58 22.58
C GLY A 25 0.84 7.65 23.36
N THR A 26 0.83 7.59 24.69
CA THR A 26 2.03 7.48 25.54
C THR A 26 1.97 6.24 26.42
N PHE A 27 3.12 5.82 26.95
CA PHE A 27 3.21 4.71 27.90
C PHE A 27 4.06 5.10 29.11
N GLY A 28 3.78 4.51 30.27
CA GLY A 28 4.59 4.64 31.48
C GLY A 28 5.15 3.28 31.90
N SER A 29 6.39 2.95 31.52
CA SER A 29 7.04 1.70 31.89
C SER A 29 7.65 1.72 33.29
N THR A 30 7.88 2.90 33.85
CA THR A 30 8.51 3.09 35.16
C THR A 30 7.57 3.78 36.14
N ALA A 31 7.82 3.54 37.44
CA ALA A 31 7.19 4.32 38.50
C ALA A 31 7.78 5.75 38.57
N GLN A 32 7.16 6.60 39.39
CA GLN A 32 7.62 7.96 39.72
C GLN A 32 7.63 8.95 38.55
N LEU A 33 6.86 8.67 37.51
CA LEU A 33 6.69 9.64 36.43
C LEU A 33 5.98 10.89 36.94
N VAL A 34 6.40 12.06 36.45
CA VAL A 34 5.87 13.37 36.89
C VAL A 34 5.42 14.24 35.73
N THR A 35 5.36 13.67 34.52
CA THR A 35 4.97 14.41 33.32
C THR A 35 3.96 13.61 32.51
N PRO A 36 3.07 14.29 31.76
CA PRO A 36 2.14 13.63 30.86
C PRO A 36 2.82 12.96 29.66
N PHE A 37 4.12 13.20 29.43
CA PHE A 37 4.90 12.46 28.43
C PHE A 37 5.24 11.04 28.89
N CYS A 38 5.03 10.74 30.17
CA CYS A 38 5.33 9.46 30.81
C CYS A 38 6.75 8.96 30.46
N SER A 39 6.91 7.69 30.09
CA SER A 39 8.18 7.12 29.64
C SER A 39 8.43 7.37 28.15
N GLY A 40 7.41 7.79 27.39
CA GLY A 40 7.52 8.15 25.98
C GLY A 40 6.26 7.91 25.17
N MET A 41 6.35 8.18 23.87
CA MET A 41 5.30 7.89 22.89
C MET A 41 5.25 6.39 22.56
N CYS A 42 4.08 5.93 22.12
CA CYS A 42 3.89 4.56 21.65
C CYS A 42 4.68 4.30 20.36
N SER A 43 5.51 3.24 20.35
CA SER A 43 6.29 2.80 19.18
C SER A 43 6.84 1.39 19.43
N ALA A 44 7.15 0.65 18.36
CA ALA A 44 8.01 -0.52 18.47
C ALA A 44 9.34 -0.11 19.14
N GLY A 45 9.76 -0.87 20.16
CA GLY A 45 10.99 -0.59 20.90
C GLY A 45 12.20 -0.46 19.96
N GLN A 46 13.18 0.35 20.35
CA GLN A 46 14.35 0.62 19.52
C GLN A 46 15.09 -0.69 19.17
N LEU A 47 15.39 -0.92 17.89
CA LEU A 47 16.45 -1.84 17.51
C LEU A 47 17.78 -1.12 17.76
N THR A 48 18.28 -1.18 18.98
CA THR A 48 19.67 -0.86 19.25
C THR A 48 20.50 -2.00 18.67
N SER A 49 21.03 -1.86 17.44
CA SER A 49 22.16 -2.69 17.05
C SER A 49 23.31 -2.36 17.99
N PRO A 50 23.97 -3.35 18.62
CA PRO A 50 25.14 -3.10 19.43
C PRO A 50 26.30 -2.73 18.49
N MET A 51 26.44 -1.44 18.17
CA MET A 51 27.77 -0.92 17.86
C MET A 51 28.40 -0.60 19.21
N HIS A 52 29.33 -1.47 19.59
CA HIS A 52 30.49 -1.20 20.44
C HIS A 52 30.51 0.12 21.23
N GLU A 53 30.63 -0.06 22.55
CA GLU A 53 31.27 0.80 23.52
C GLU A 53 32.05 2.02 22.95
N SER A 54 31.72 3.20 23.49
CA SER A 54 32.57 4.41 23.50
C SER A 54 32.69 5.20 22.20
N SER A 55 31.68 6.02 21.86
CA SER A 55 31.96 7.31 21.22
C SER A 55 30.86 8.35 21.49
N LYS A 56 31.27 9.40 22.23
CA LYS A 56 30.57 10.69 22.37
C LYS A 56 30.28 11.25 20.96
N LEU A 57 29.01 11.26 20.50
CA LEU A 57 28.42 12.38 19.77
C LEU A 57 26.87 12.28 19.74
N PRO A 58 26.15 13.42 19.83
CA PRO A 58 24.69 13.46 19.97
C PRO A 58 24.05 13.55 18.60
N SER A 59 23.44 12.46 18.13
CA SER A 59 22.34 12.43 17.15
C SER A 59 22.15 10.97 16.74
N LEU A 60 21.74 10.12 17.69
CA LEU A 60 21.10 8.87 17.30
C LEU A 60 19.85 9.30 16.54
N LYS A 61 19.86 9.24 15.20
CA LYS A 61 18.66 9.46 14.40
C LYS A 61 17.75 8.29 14.74
N VAL A 62 16.91 8.51 15.74
CA VAL A 62 15.94 7.55 16.23
C VAL A 62 15.01 7.27 15.05
N ILE A 63 15.24 6.15 14.36
CA ILE A 63 14.23 5.58 13.48
C ILE A 63 13.24 4.93 14.44
N GLY A 64 12.33 5.76 14.96
CA GLY A 64 11.19 5.29 15.75
C GLY A 64 10.38 4.39 14.84
N ILE A 65 10.52 3.08 15.05
CA ILE A 65 9.73 2.13 14.30
C ILE A 65 8.32 2.16 14.88
N ALA A 66 7.34 2.61 14.10
CA ALA A 66 5.95 2.60 14.51
C ALA A 66 5.28 1.26 14.17
N GLY A 67 3.96 1.13 14.40
CA GLY A 67 3.24 -0.14 14.27
C GLY A 67 2.58 -0.62 15.57
N TYR A 68 2.52 0.24 16.58
CA TYR A 68 1.81 0.00 17.84
C TYR A 68 1.06 1.26 18.27
N TYR A 69 0.02 1.08 19.07
CA TYR A 69 -0.74 2.17 19.67
C TYR A 69 -1.01 1.89 21.17
N CYS A 70 -1.20 2.98 21.92
CA CYS A 70 -1.29 2.95 23.36
C CYS A 70 -2.61 3.60 23.81
N THR A 71 -3.43 2.85 24.54
CA THR A 71 -4.60 3.40 25.24
C THR A 71 -4.17 4.03 26.57
N GLN A 72 -5.13 4.65 27.27
CA GLN A 72 -4.87 5.32 28.54
C GLN A 72 -4.22 4.35 29.54
N ALA A 73 -3.22 4.84 30.29
CA ALA A 73 -2.46 4.08 31.27
C ALA A 73 -1.68 2.87 30.72
N SER A 74 -1.32 2.89 29.43
CA SER A 74 -0.43 1.87 28.86
C SER A 74 0.92 1.84 29.58
N THR A 75 1.45 0.63 29.79
CA THR A 75 2.74 0.41 30.47
C THR A 75 3.87 0.03 29.51
N SER A 76 3.55 -0.21 28.24
CA SER A 76 4.50 -0.60 27.20
C SER A 76 4.29 0.24 25.94
N ALA A 77 5.40 0.60 25.29
CA ALA A 77 5.39 1.25 23.98
C ALA A 77 4.83 0.34 22.87
N THR A 78 4.82 -0.98 23.11
CA THR A 78 4.33 -2.02 22.19
C THR A 78 3.10 -2.74 22.72
N GLN A 79 2.31 -2.06 23.57
CA GLN A 79 1.18 -2.67 24.25
C GLN A 79 0.17 -3.29 23.29
N ILE A 80 -0.18 -2.58 22.22
CA ILE A 80 -1.17 -3.03 21.26
C ILE A 80 -0.62 -2.89 19.85
N MET A 81 -0.54 -4.01 19.14
CA MET A 81 -0.09 -4.06 17.75
C MET A 81 -1.09 -3.31 16.86
N CYS A 82 -0.57 -2.67 15.81
CA CYS A 82 -1.43 -2.13 14.76
C CYS A 82 -2.24 -3.25 14.09
N GLY A 83 -3.40 -2.89 13.55
CA GLY A 83 -4.30 -3.85 12.91
C GLY A 83 -3.77 -4.40 11.59
N ASP A 84 -4.68 -4.77 10.68
CA ASP A 84 -4.34 -5.25 9.35
C ASP A 84 -3.94 -4.13 8.38
N VAL A 85 -3.73 -4.49 7.12
CA VAL A 85 -3.31 -3.61 6.01
C VAL A 85 -4.24 -2.43 5.72
N SER A 86 -5.47 -2.46 6.20
CA SER A 86 -6.43 -1.36 6.07
C SER A 86 -6.19 -0.21 7.07
N VAL A 87 -5.29 -0.39 8.03
CA VAL A 87 -4.94 0.62 9.03
C VAL A 87 -3.42 0.79 9.18
N PHE A 88 -3.00 1.93 9.74
CA PHE A 88 -1.62 2.21 10.08
C PHE A 88 -1.51 2.94 11.43
N CYS A 89 -0.36 2.80 12.09
CA CYS A 89 -0.14 3.36 13.42
C CYS A 89 1.21 4.10 13.45
N PRO A 90 1.24 5.42 13.19
CA PRO A 90 2.45 6.23 13.36
C PRO A 90 2.88 6.31 14.84
N VAL A 91 4.07 6.85 15.09
CA VAL A 91 4.57 7.06 16.46
C VAL A 91 3.58 7.89 17.26
N GLY A 92 3.30 7.47 18.49
CA GLY A 92 2.36 8.17 19.38
C GLY A 92 0.89 7.87 19.08
N SER A 93 0.58 6.85 18.27
CA SER A 93 -0.81 6.47 18.00
C SER A 93 -1.55 6.09 19.27
N SER A 94 -2.74 6.67 19.45
CA SER A 94 -3.71 6.28 20.47
C SER A 94 -4.69 5.21 20.00
N ALA A 95 -4.82 5.04 18.68
CA ALA A 95 -5.67 4.08 17.99
C ALA A 95 -5.13 3.89 16.55
N PRO A 96 -5.50 2.80 15.85
CA PRO A 96 -5.19 2.63 14.43
C PRO A 96 -5.89 3.70 13.58
N LEU A 97 -5.19 4.22 12.58
CA LEU A 97 -5.72 5.15 11.59
C LEU A 97 -6.07 4.38 10.32
N ALA A 98 -7.27 4.61 9.76
CA ALA A 98 -7.64 4.01 8.48
C ALA A 98 -6.74 4.53 7.36
N VAL A 99 -6.38 3.65 6.43
CA VAL A 99 -5.70 4.05 5.19
C VAL A 99 -6.69 4.78 4.28
N ASP A 100 -6.26 5.91 3.73
CA ASP A 100 -7.08 6.75 2.87
C ASP A 100 -7.37 6.08 1.51
N ALA A 101 -8.45 6.50 0.86
CA ALA A 101 -8.74 6.05 -0.51
C ALA A 101 -7.62 6.47 -1.46
N GLY A 102 -7.12 5.53 -2.27
CA GLY A 102 -5.99 5.76 -3.18
C GLY A 102 -4.62 5.55 -2.51
N TYR A 103 -4.59 5.23 -1.22
CA TYR A 103 -3.39 4.92 -0.46
C TYR A 103 -3.32 3.43 -0.09
N TYR A 104 -2.10 2.96 0.14
CA TYR A 104 -1.81 1.64 0.68
C TYR A 104 -0.98 1.77 1.95
N SER A 105 -1.10 0.81 2.85
CA SER A 105 -0.31 0.74 4.08
C SER A 105 1.17 0.50 3.77
N VAL A 106 2.06 1.20 4.47
CA VAL A 106 3.51 0.99 4.40
C VAL A 106 4.07 0.66 5.76
N GLY A 107 5.03 -0.26 5.78
CA GLY A 107 5.69 -0.70 7.01
C GLY A 107 7.21 -0.55 7.00
N ALA A 108 7.80 -0.61 8.19
CA ALA A 108 9.26 -0.56 8.35
C ALA A 108 9.86 -1.96 8.09
N THR A 109 10.53 -2.15 6.95
CA THR A 109 11.31 -3.37 6.69
C THR A 109 12.74 -3.19 7.19
N ASN A 110 13.33 -4.27 7.73
CA ASN A 110 14.74 -4.27 8.16
C ASN A 110 15.63 -5.16 7.28
N SER A 111 15.18 -5.54 6.09
CA SER A 111 16.05 -6.23 5.14
C SER A 111 15.57 -6.04 3.70
N THR A 112 16.52 -5.61 2.89
CA THR A 112 16.53 -5.41 1.45
C THR A 112 15.93 -6.60 0.68
N ARG A 113 15.16 -6.29 -0.38
CA ARG A 113 14.83 -7.14 -1.55
C ARG A 113 13.50 -7.89 -1.63
N GLN A 114 12.45 -7.59 -0.87
CA GLN A 114 11.10 -7.97 -1.32
C GLN A 114 10.08 -6.84 -1.07
N VAL A 115 9.35 -6.56 -2.15
CA VAL A 115 8.17 -5.70 -2.37
C VAL A 115 7.20 -5.57 -1.18
N PRO A 116 6.39 -4.49 -1.12
CA PRO A 116 5.81 -3.86 0.08
C PRO A 116 4.63 -4.62 0.72
N TYR A 117 4.73 -5.94 0.86
CA TYR A 117 3.78 -6.69 1.65
C TYR A 117 4.18 -6.66 3.13
N SER A 118 3.22 -6.19 3.90
CA SER A 118 3.08 -5.94 5.34
C SER A 118 3.35 -7.13 6.27
N SER A 119 4.20 -8.09 5.89
CA SER A 119 4.41 -9.36 6.59
C SER A 119 5.06 -9.25 7.99
N LEU A 120 5.34 -8.03 8.48
CA LEU A 120 6.07 -7.80 9.73
C LEU A 120 5.31 -6.97 10.77
N GLY A 121 3.98 -6.80 10.66
CA GLY A 121 3.16 -6.20 11.73
C GLY A 121 3.48 -4.74 12.09
N MET A 122 4.39 -4.10 11.35
CA MET A 122 4.87 -2.75 11.62
C MET A 122 4.35 -1.82 10.54
N ILE A 123 3.03 -1.62 10.51
CA ILE A 123 2.40 -0.67 9.59
C ILE A 123 2.44 0.72 10.22
N VAL A 124 3.28 1.60 9.66
CA VAL A 124 3.70 2.86 10.29
C VAL A 124 3.15 4.09 9.61
N GLY A 125 2.64 3.91 8.39
CA GLY A 125 2.21 4.98 7.53
C GLY A 125 1.39 4.46 6.37
N GLN A 126 1.11 5.36 5.45
CA GLN A 126 0.47 5.07 4.18
C GLN A 126 1.21 5.79 3.05
N ALA A 127 1.10 5.27 1.83
CA ALA A 127 1.64 5.88 0.64
C ALA A 127 0.60 5.90 -0.48
N LEU A 128 0.62 6.96 -1.29
CA LEU A 128 -0.26 7.09 -2.44
C LEU A 128 0.13 6.03 -3.48
N CYS A 129 -0.87 5.39 -4.10
CA CYS A 129 -0.60 4.52 -5.25
C CYS A 129 0.10 5.29 -6.36
N ASN A 130 1.20 4.73 -6.88
CA ASN A 130 1.88 5.30 -8.04
C ASN A 130 1.09 5.04 -9.32
N VAL A 131 1.47 5.72 -10.40
CA VAL A 131 1.01 5.39 -11.76
C VAL A 131 1.26 3.91 -12.06
N GLY A 132 0.35 3.32 -12.84
CA GLY A 132 0.34 1.90 -13.15
C GLY A 132 -0.18 1.04 -11.99
N GLN A 133 -0.69 1.64 -10.92
CA GLN A 133 -1.25 0.92 -9.78
C GLN A 133 -2.59 1.54 -9.33
N PHE A 134 -3.39 0.73 -8.63
CA PHE A 134 -4.57 1.17 -7.91
C PHE A 134 -4.57 0.59 -6.49
N CYS A 135 -5.17 1.31 -5.56
CA CYS A 135 -5.17 1.01 -4.14
C CYS A 135 -6.58 0.64 -3.68
N ARG A 136 -6.75 -0.54 -3.06
CA ARG A 136 -8.04 -0.97 -2.51
C ARG A 136 -7.81 -1.68 -1.18
N GLY A 137 -8.55 -1.26 -0.14
CA GLY A 137 -8.46 -1.86 1.19
C GLY A 137 -7.06 -1.75 1.82
N GLY A 138 -6.33 -0.67 1.53
CA GLY A 138 -4.97 -0.46 2.02
C GLY A 138 -3.89 -1.32 1.35
N ILE A 139 -4.20 -1.99 0.24
CA ILE A 139 -3.24 -2.75 -0.58
C ILE A 139 -3.07 -2.08 -1.94
N ALA A 140 -1.83 -2.01 -2.43
CA ALA A 140 -1.52 -1.57 -3.78
C ALA A 140 -1.53 -2.75 -4.74
N TYR A 141 -2.28 -2.62 -5.84
CA TYR A 141 -2.37 -3.58 -6.92
C TYR A 141 -1.84 -2.96 -8.20
N ASP A 142 -1.13 -3.75 -9.00
CA ASP A 142 -0.78 -3.32 -10.35
C ASP A 142 -2.04 -3.24 -11.20
N CYS A 143 -2.09 -2.25 -12.11
CA CYS A 143 -3.11 -2.22 -13.14
C CYS A 143 -3.10 -3.55 -13.91
N PRO A 144 -4.25 -4.25 -14.01
CA PRO A 144 -4.29 -5.53 -14.68
C PRO A 144 -3.98 -5.37 -16.17
N GLN A 145 -3.55 -6.48 -16.78
CA GLN A 145 -3.34 -6.53 -18.22
C GLN A 145 -4.56 -5.98 -18.99
N GLY A 146 -4.31 -5.24 -20.07
CA GLY A 146 -5.36 -4.60 -20.87
C GLY A 146 -5.83 -3.23 -20.34
N THR A 147 -5.36 -2.79 -19.17
CA THR A 147 -5.62 -1.43 -18.65
C THR A 147 -4.33 -0.67 -18.40
N TYR A 148 -4.42 0.66 -18.34
CA TYR A 148 -3.32 1.53 -17.97
C TYR A 148 -3.76 2.50 -16.86
N GLY A 149 -2.79 2.94 -16.05
CA GLY A 149 -2.98 3.98 -15.04
C GLY A 149 -1.93 5.07 -15.19
N ASP A 150 -2.30 6.21 -15.75
CA ASP A 150 -1.41 7.37 -15.94
C ASP A 150 -1.50 8.41 -14.81
N ILE A 151 -2.45 8.24 -13.90
CA ILE A 151 -2.62 9.07 -12.70
C ILE A 151 -2.34 8.26 -11.42
N PRO A 152 -1.73 8.87 -10.39
CA PRO A 152 -1.56 8.24 -9.09
C PRO A 152 -2.90 8.19 -8.33
N GLY A 153 -2.96 7.37 -7.28
CA GLY A 153 -4.10 7.34 -6.34
C GLY A 153 -5.38 6.68 -6.88
N LEU A 154 -5.29 5.90 -7.96
CA LEU A 154 -6.42 5.13 -8.48
C LEU A 154 -6.95 4.16 -7.41
N THR A 155 -8.26 3.88 -7.41
CA THR A 155 -8.92 3.03 -6.40
C THR A 155 -9.58 1.78 -6.96
N VAL A 156 -9.57 1.63 -8.28
CA VAL A 156 -10.26 0.57 -9.00
C VAL A 156 -9.35 -0.05 -10.05
N GLY A 157 -9.53 -1.35 -10.29
CA GLY A 157 -8.72 -2.12 -11.25
C GLY A 157 -8.99 -1.82 -12.72
N GLN A 158 -9.94 -0.92 -13.03
CA GLN A 158 -10.04 -0.33 -14.38
C GLN A 158 -8.92 0.69 -14.64
N CYS A 159 -8.23 1.10 -13.57
CA CYS A 159 -7.22 2.15 -13.59
C CYS A 159 -7.74 3.43 -14.26
N THR A 160 -6.93 4.10 -15.09
CA THR A 160 -7.41 5.23 -15.89
C THR A 160 -8.36 4.75 -16.99
N GLY A 161 -8.03 3.61 -17.62
CA GLY A 161 -8.88 3.01 -18.62
C GLY A 161 -8.23 1.86 -19.39
N TRP A 162 -8.90 1.46 -20.46
CA TRP A 162 -8.45 0.43 -21.38
C TRP A 162 -7.35 0.93 -22.33
N CYS A 163 -6.49 0.04 -22.80
CA CYS A 163 -5.52 0.38 -23.84
C CYS A 163 -6.20 0.86 -25.11
N ALA A 164 -5.49 1.68 -25.89
CA ALA A 164 -5.96 2.12 -27.19
C ALA A 164 -6.04 0.94 -28.17
N ALA A 165 -6.95 1.04 -29.16
CA ALA A 165 -7.02 0.07 -30.25
C ALA A 165 -5.67 -0.03 -30.98
N GLY A 166 -5.22 -1.24 -31.31
CA GLY A 166 -3.89 -1.45 -31.88
C GLY A 166 -2.77 -1.63 -30.84
N PHE A 167 -3.07 -1.47 -29.55
CA PHE A 167 -2.10 -1.58 -28.46
C PHE A 167 -2.51 -2.59 -27.39
N TYR A 168 -1.52 -3.05 -26.64
CA TYR A 168 -1.65 -3.95 -25.51
C TYR A 168 -0.93 -3.37 -24.28
N CYS A 169 -1.59 -3.41 -23.13
CA CYS A 169 -1.01 -2.99 -21.85
C CYS A 169 -0.63 -4.23 -21.04
N PRO A 170 0.66 -4.43 -20.73
CA PRO A 170 1.07 -5.42 -19.75
C PRO A 170 0.62 -4.98 -18.35
N PRO A 171 0.67 -5.87 -17.35
CA PRO A 171 0.46 -5.47 -15.96
C PRO A 171 1.32 -4.26 -15.59
N ARG A 172 0.75 -3.34 -14.80
CA ARG A 172 1.39 -2.10 -14.35
C ARG A 172 1.67 -1.08 -15.47
N SER A 173 0.95 -1.13 -16.59
CA SER A 173 1.11 -0.12 -17.65
C SER A 173 0.70 1.27 -17.20
N VAL A 174 1.46 2.27 -17.61
CA VAL A 174 1.19 3.70 -17.39
C VAL A 174 0.74 4.42 -18.66
N SER A 175 0.63 3.70 -19.78
CA SER A 175 0.28 4.27 -21.08
C SER A 175 -0.67 3.35 -21.85
N ALA A 176 -1.69 3.96 -22.45
CA ALA A 176 -2.65 3.30 -23.33
C ALA A 176 -1.99 2.75 -24.61
N THR A 177 -0.81 3.27 -24.98
CA THR A 177 -0.09 2.95 -26.21
C THR A 177 1.30 2.36 -25.94
N ALA A 178 1.49 1.73 -24.77
CA ALA A 178 2.80 1.22 -24.34
C ALA A 178 3.41 0.22 -25.34
N ASN A 179 2.64 -0.77 -25.76
CA ASN A 179 3.09 -1.80 -26.69
C ASN A 179 2.14 -1.90 -27.88
N ARG A 180 2.66 -1.75 -29.09
CA ARG A 180 1.89 -1.94 -30.31
C ARG A 180 1.95 -3.42 -30.68
N TYR A 181 0.81 -4.06 -30.91
CA TYR A 181 0.81 -5.43 -31.39
C TYR A 181 0.93 -5.46 -32.92
N TYR A 182 1.67 -6.43 -33.45
CA TYR A 182 1.79 -6.64 -34.89
C TYR A 182 1.66 -8.11 -35.27
N ASN A 183 1.21 -8.36 -36.51
CA ASN A 183 1.20 -9.68 -37.11
C ASN A 183 2.51 -9.91 -37.85
N ASN A 184 3.12 -11.08 -37.66
CA ASN A 184 4.36 -11.47 -38.35
C ASN A 184 4.21 -11.49 -39.90
N ALA A 185 2.98 -11.48 -40.42
CA ALA A 185 2.66 -11.30 -41.83
C ALA A 185 2.91 -9.87 -42.38
N ILE A 186 3.11 -8.88 -41.50
CA ILE A 186 3.36 -7.45 -41.83
C ILE A 186 4.72 -7.03 -41.24
N ALA A 187 5.72 -7.92 -41.30
CA ALA A 187 7.07 -7.63 -40.84
C ALA A 187 7.82 -6.73 -41.83
N GLN A 188 7.38 -5.48 -42.01
CA GLN A 188 8.14 -4.48 -42.74
C GLN A 188 8.11 -3.11 -42.04
N HIS A 189 9.22 -2.82 -41.37
CA HIS A 189 9.89 -1.53 -41.49
C HIS A 189 9.21 -0.29 -40.88
N LEU A 190 9.17 -0.18 -39.55
CA LEU A 190 8.99 1.12 -38.88
C LEU A 190 10.06 1.32 -37.80
N ARG A 191 11.32 1.38 -38.22
CA ARG A 191 12.38 1.97 -37.38
C ARG A 191 12.06 3.46 -37.24
N GLY A 192 11.49 3.87 -36.12
CA GLY A 192 11.35 5.30 -35.83
C GLY A 192 10.39 5.77 -34.75
N ASN A 193 9.71 4.90 -33.97
CA ASN A 193 8.76 5.40 -32.96
C ASN A 193 8.89 4.79 -31.56
N THR A 194 8.38 5.55 -30.59
CA THR A 194 8.52 5.47 -29.13
C THR A 194 7.84 4.28 -28.45
N TYR A 195 7.55 3.19 -29.16
CA TYR A 195 6.74 2.06 -28.66
C TYR A 195 7.39 0.71 -28.95
N VAL A 196 7.10 -0.29 -28.11
CA VAL A 196 7.61 -1.66 -28.26
C VAL A 196 6.66 -2.47 -29.12
N ASP A 197 7.18 -3.06 -30.21
CA ASP A 197 6.43 -3.96 -31.07
C ASP A 197 6.39 -5.38 -30.48
N VAL A 198 5.20 -5.96 -30.35
CA VAL A 198 5.00 -7.30 -29.77
C VAL A 198 4.25 -8.22 -30.76
N PRO A 199 4.77 -9.42 -31.08
CA PRO A 199 4.08 -10.36 -31.94
C PRO A 199 2.73 -10.80 -31.35
N MET A 200 1.67 -10.83 -32.14
CA MET A 200 0.33 -11.26 -31.68
C MET A 200 0.30 -12.67 -31.04
N ASP A 201 1.23 -13.56 -31.40
CA ASP A 201 1.28 -14.94 -30.91
C ASP A 201 1.78 -15.05 -29.45
N THR A 202 2.45 -14.02 -28.92
CA THR A 202 3.01 -14.02 -27.56
C THR A 202 2.08 -13.38 -26.51
N ILE A 203 0.97 -12.79 -26.96
CA ILE A 203 -0.02 -12.14 -26.08
C ILE A 203 -0.95 -13.21 -25.50
N PRO A 204 -1.21 -13.25 -24.18
CA PRO A 204 -2.18 -14.16 -23.57
C PRO A 204 -3.57 -14.04 -24.22
N SER A 205 -4.29 -15.15 -24.40
CA SER A 205 -5.62 -15.16 -25.05
C SER A 205 -6.63 -14.24 -24.36
N GLU A 206 -6.58 -14.15 -23.02
CA GLU A 206 -7.40 -13.24 -22.21
C GLU A 206 -7.09 -11.77 -22.49
N ALA A 207 -5.81 -11.44 -22.67
CA ALA A 207 -5.35 -10.11 -23.07
C ALA A 207 -5.78 -9.74 -24.51
N LYS A 208 -5.86 -10.73 -25.42
CA LYS A 208 -6.37 -10.52 -26.78
C LYS A 208 -7.84 -10.09 -26.79
N ALA A 209 -8.66 -10.56 -25.85
CA ALA A 209 -10.07 -10.16 -25.73
C ALA A 209 -10.22 -8.67 -25.36
N HIS A 210 -9.34 -8.15 -24.50
CA HIS A 210 -9.32 -6.72 -24.13
C HIS A 210 -8.72 -5.83 -25.22
N ALA A 211 -7.71 -6.31 -25.95
CA ALA A 211 -7.20 -5.65 -27.16
C ALA A 211 -8.25 -5.59 -28.29
N CYS A 212 -9.09 -6.63 -28.42
CA CYS A 212 -10.18 -6.70 -29.39
C CYS A 212 -11.41 -5.84 -29.03
N ASN A 213 -11.67 -5.57 -27.74
CA ASN A 213 -12.82 -4.76 -27.34
C ASN A 213 -12.69 -3.28 -27.75
N ALA A 214 -11.47 -2.75 -27.83
CA ALA A 214 -11.21 -1.45 -28.43
C ALA A 214 -11.54 -1.44 -29.95
N HIS A 215 -11.37 -2.57 -30.64
CA HIS A 215 -11.77 -2.74 -32.03
C HIS A 215 -13.29 -2.92 -32.23
N ARG A 216 -14.02 -3.46 -31.24
CA ARG A 216 -15.49 -3.61 -31.31
C ARG A 216 -16.23 -2.31 -30.96
N ALA A 217 -15.68 -1.45 -30.11
CA ALA A 217 -16.30 -0.17 -29.77
C ALA A 217 -16.33 0.80 -30.97
N ASP A 218 -15.30 0.80 -31.82
CA ASP A 218 -15.25 1.60 -33.04
C ASP A 218 -16.06 0.99 -34.21
N LEU A 219 -16.49 -0.27 -34.10
CA LEU A 219 -17.36 -0.95 -35.08
C LEU A 219 -18.84 -1.01 -34.64
N HIS A 220 -19.19 -0.42 -33.50
CA HIS A 220 -20.56 -0.39 -32.99
C HIS A 220 -21.36 0.88 -33.35
N PHE A 221 -20.95 1.62 -34.39
CA PHE A 221 -21.84 2.56 -35.07
C PHE A 221 -22.47 2.02 -36.36
N ASP A 222 -22.11 0.81 -36.84
CA ASP A 222 -22.68 0.23 -38.08
C ASP A 222 -23.12 -1.24 -37.93
N ALA A 223 -23.70 -1.63 -36.79
CA ALA A 223 -24.33 -2.95 -36.64
C ALA A 223 -25.79 -2.96 -37.15
N LYS A 224 -25.99 -2.59 -38.43
CA LYS A 224 -27.16 -3.00 -39.22
C LYS A 224 -26.68 -3.79 -40.45
N THR A 225 -26.05 -4.95 -40.25
CA THR A 225 -26.04 -6.08 -41.21
C THR A 225 -25.13 -7.19 -40.68
N ASN A 226 -25.70 -8.23 -40.05
CA ASN A 226 -25.41 -9.63 -40.40
C ASN A 226 -26.22 -10.60 -39.51
N GLU A 227 -27.48 -10.81 -39.89
CA GLU A 227 -28.23 -12.02 -39.58
C GLU A 227 -27.78 -13.14 -40.53
N SER A 228 -26.65 -13.81 -40.27
CA SER A 228 -26.23 -14.94 -41.12
C SER A 228 -25.11 -15.80 -40.53
N ALA A 229 -25.15 -16.10 -39.23
CA ALA A 229 -24.28 -17.14 -38.65
C ALA A 229 -24.94 -17.97 -37.53
N ALA A 230 -26.27 -18.05 -37.49
CA ALA A 230 -27.01 -18.96 -36.61
C ALA A 230 -27.77 -20.00 -37.45
N ARG A 231 -27.05 -20.98 -38.01
CA ARG A 231 -27.63 -22.27 -38.43
C ARG A 231 -26.52 -23.27 -38.77
N ASN A 232 -26.13 -24.06 -37.79
CA ASN A 232 -25.93 -25.51 -37.88
C ASN A 232 -24.99 -25.97 -36.76
N GLU A 233 -25.54 -26.49 -35.68
CA GLU A 233 -25.06 -27.73 -35.08
C GLU A 233 -26.28 -28.53 -34.59
N ARG A 234 -26.41 -29.76 -35.10
CA ARG A 234 -27.36 -30.79 -34.66
C ARG A 234 -26.63 -31.80 -33.75
N PRO A 235 -27.35 -32.53 -32.88
CA PRO A 235 -26.81 -33.07 -31.63
C PRO A 235 -26.13 -34.43 -31.77
N PHE A 236 -25.20 -34.71 -30.85
CA PHE A 236 -24.61 -36.03 -30.62
C PHE A 236 -25.68 -37.05 -30.18
N GLY A 237 -25.60 -38.26 -30.76
CA GLY A 237 -26.21 -39.47 -30.21
C GLY A 237 -25.32 -40.14 -29.18
#